data_AF-A0A2D7IIX1-F1
#
_entry.id   AF-A0A2D7IIX1-F1
#
_cell.length_a   1.000
_cell.length_b   1.000
_cell.length_c   1.000
_cell.angle_alpha   90.00
_cell.angle_beta   90.00
_cell.angle_gamma   90.00
#
_symmetry.space_group_name_H-M   'P 1'
#
loop_
_entity.id
_entity.type
_entity.pdbx_description
1 polymer ?
#
loop_
_entity_poly.entity_id
_entity_poly.type
_entity_poly.pdbx_seq_one_letter_code
_entity_poly.pdbx_strand_id
1 'polypeptide(L)'
;MLPNNFVLLGHLIFTSIMTGVIWVIQIVHYPSFHFIEKELYTAFQKFHMNKISIIVIPIMLAELITGMMLFLDKSSKSPFLIVSFVILVLIWLITGVFFSKAHNELMTGYQELVVNQLVVMNWIRTLLWTLRLLLLTCFVYLHFSR
;
A
#
# COMPACT_ATOMS: atom_id res chain seq x y z
N MET A 1 -28.93 -1.02 7.35
CA MET A 1 -28.23 -0.09 8.27
C MET A 1 -26.96 0.35 7.57
N LEU A 2 -26.50 1.57 7.82
CA LEU A 2 -25.38 2.19 7.11
C LEU A 2 -24.06 1.84 7.80
N PRO A 3 -22.93 1.69 7.07
CA PRO A 3 -21.61 1.56 7.68
C PRO A 3 -21.35 2.60 8.75
N ASN A 4 -20.56 2.24 9.76
CA ASN A 4 -20.08 3.20 10.74
C ASN A 4 -19.23 4.28 10.03
N ASN A 5 -19.79 5.49 9.91
CA ASN A 5 -19.20 6.60 9.15
C ASN A 5 -17.78 6.95 9.62
N PHE A 6 -17.47 6.83 10.92
CA PHE A 6 -16.12 7.08 11.43
C PHE A 6 -15.11 6.05 10.89
N VAL A 7 -15.49 4.77 10.86
CA VAL A 7 -14.64 3.71 10.33
C VAL A 7 -14.47 3.86 8.82
N LEU A 8 -15.54 4.22 8.10
CA LEU A 8 -15.51 4.43 6.65
C LEU A 8 -14.58 5.59 6.26
N LEU A 9 -14.70 6.74 6.93
CA LEU A 9 -13.84 7.90 6.70
C LEU A 9 -12.39 7.62 7.09
N GLY A 10 -12.16 6.96 8.23
CA GLY A 10 -10.83 6.50 8.64
C GLY A 10 -10.20 5.58 7.59
N HIS A 11 -10.94 4.60 7.09
CA HIS A 11 -10.48 3.71 6.02
C HIS A 11 -10.09 4.47 4.75
N LEU A 12 -10.94 5.41 4.30
CA LEU A 12 -10.65 6.26 3.15
C LEU A 12 -9.38 7.09 3.36
N ILE A 13 -9.17 7.67 4.55
CA ILE A 13 -7.97 8.44 4.88
C ILE A 13 -6.72 7.56 4.78
N PHE A 14 -6.72 6.37 5.40
CA PHE A 14 -5.57 5.47 5.35
C PHE A 14 -5.27 5.00 3.92
N THR A 15 -6.30 4.69 3.12
CA THR A 15 -6.12 4.36 1.70
C THR A 15 -5.57 5.54 0.90
N SER A 16 -6.03 6.76 1.17
CA SER A 16 -5.52 7.98 0.52
C SER A 16 -4.04 8.20 0.82
N ILE A 17 -3.65 8.06 2.09
CA ILE A 17 -2.25 8.19 2.51
C ILE A 17 -1.38 7.12 1.83
N MET A 18 -1.79 5.85 1.87
CA MET A 18 -1.04 4.77 1.22
C MET A 18 -0.94 4.95 -0.30
N THR A 19 -1.99 5.49 -0.93
CA THR A 19 -1.95 5.85 -2.35
C THR A 19 -0.89 6.92 -2.60
N GLY A 20 -0.86 8.00 -1.81
CA GLY A 20 0.19 9.01 -1.93
C GLY A 20 1.60 8.44 -1.72
N VAL A 21 1.78 7.64 -0.68
CA VAL A 21 3.07 6.97 -0.39
C VAL A 21 3.50 6.09 -1.56
N ILE A 22 2.63 5.24 -2.10
CA ILE A 22 3.03 4.29 -3.13
C ILE A 22 3.42 4.99 -4.44
N TRP A 23 2.78 6.12 -4.77
CA TRP A 23 3.17 6.94 -5.92
C TRP A 23 4.55 7.57 -5.74
N VAL A 24 4.88 8.10 -4.55
CA VAL A 24 6.23 8.58 -4.23
C VAL A 24 7.25 7.44 -4.34
N ILE A 25 6.89 6.27 -3.82
CA ILE A 25 7.73 5.07 -3.91
C ILE A 25 7.97 4.66 -5.37
N GLN A 26 6.93 4.69 -6.21
CA GLN A 26 6.98 4.27 -7.60
C GLN A 26 7.83 5.20 -8.46
N ILE A 27 7.57 6.50 -8.39
CA ILE A 27 8.10 7.47 -9.36
C ILE A 27 9.48 7.97 -8.93
N VAL A 28 9.70 8.12 -7.63
CA VAL A 28 10.91 8.78 -7.10
C VAL A 28 11.78 7.78 -6.37
N HIS A 29 11.25 7.14 -5.33
CA HIS A 29 12.09 6.44 -4.35
C HIS A 29 12.70 5.15 -4.87
N TYR A 30 11.94 4.23 -5.49
CA TYR A 30 12.53 3.01 -6.04
C TYR A 30 13.47 3.28 -7.22
N PRO A 31 13.15 4.16 -8.19
CA PRO A 31 14.12 4.55 -9.21
C PRO A 31 15.39 5.18 -8.63
N SER A 32 15.31 5.91 -7.51
CA SER A 32 16.49 6.52 -6.89
C SER A 32 17.52 5.49 -6.40
N PHE A 33 17.14 4.21 -6.24
CA PHE A 33 18.06 3.16 -5.78
C PHE A 33 19.18 2.91 -6.79
N HIS A 34 18.96 3.21 -8.08
CA HIS A 34 20.01 3.10 -9.11
C HIS A 34 21.11 4.16 -8.99
N PHE A 35 20.90 5.21 -8.21
CA PHE A 35 21.83 6.33 -8.07
C PHE A 35 22.69 6.24 -6.80
N ILE A 36 22.54 5.18 -6.00
CA ILE A 36 23.30 4.99 -4.77
C ILE A 36 24.62 4.29 -5.10
N GLU A 37 25.73 4.84 -4.60
CA GLU A 37 27.05 4.22 -4.68
C GLU A 37 27.04 2.81 -4.09
N LYS A 38 27.72 1.86 -4.76
CA LYS A 38 27.65 0.44 -4.40
C LYS A 38 28.18 0.17 -2.99
N GLU A 39 29.20 0.92 -2.59
CA GLU A 39 29.87 0.85 -1.29
C GLU A 39 28.95 1.29 -0.15
N LEU A 40 28.02 2.21 -0.42
CA LEU A 40 27.05 2.74 0.55
C LEU A 40 25.70 2.02 0.49
N TYR A 41 25.48 1.16 -0.49
CA TYR A 41 24.17 0.61 -0.81
C TYR A 41 23.54 -0.18 0.34
N THR A 42 24.30 -1.06 0.99
CA THR A 42 23.79 -1.85 2.12
C THR A 42 23.39 -0.96 3.31
N ALA A 43 24.16 0.10 3.58
CA ALA A 43 23.84 1.06 4.63
C ALA A 43 22.56 1.85 4.28
N PHE A 44 22.45 2.30 3.03
CA PHE A 44 21.24 2.93 2.50
C PHE A 44 20.01 2.02 2.62
N GLN A 45 20.12 0.75 2.21
CA GLN A 45 19.01 -0.19 2.25
C GLN A 45 18.55 -0.47 3.67
N LYS A 46 19.49 -0.67 4.61
CA LYS A 46 19.17 -0.83 6.04
C LYS A 46 18.45 0.41 6.58
N PHE A 47 18.94 1.60 6.26
CA PHE A 47 18.29 2.85 6.62
C PHE A 47 16.88 2.93 6.05
N HIS A 48 16.72 2.68 4.74
CA HIS A 48 15.43 2.70 4.06
C HIS A 48 14.43 1.74 4.72
N MET A 49 14.77 0.46 4.88
CA MET A 49 13.87 -0.54 5.47
C MET A 49 13.45 -0.17 6.88
N ASN A 50 14.36 0.35 7.70
CA ASN A 50 14.04 0.78 9.07
C ASN A 50 13.12 2.00 9.09
N LYS A 51 13.41 3.02 8.27
CA LYS A 51 12.66 4.28 8.29
C LYS A 51 11.32 4.20 7.60
N ILE A 52 11.24 3.52 6.45
CA ILE A 52 9.98 3.37 5.72
C ILE A 52 8.96 2.57 6.52
N SER A 53 9.42 1.57 7.28
CA SER A 53 8.55 0.72 8.10
C SER A 53 7.82 1.50 9.19
N ILE A 54 8.46 2.53 9.79
CA ILE A 54 7.84 3.39 10.81
C ILE A 54 6.64 4.15 10.24
N ILE A 55 6.68 4.51 8.95
CA ILE A 55 5.60 5.23 8.27
C ILE A 55 4.55 4.24 7.76
N VAL A 56 4.98 3.26 6.98
CA VAL A 56 4.09 2.40 6.20
C VAL A 56 3.35 1.38 7.06
N ILE A 57 4.02 0.73 8.01
CA ILE A 57 3.41 -0.38 8.78
C ILE A 57 2.20 0.10 9.60
N PRO A 58 2.27 1.18 10.39
CA PRO A 58 1.11 1.64 11.15
C PRO A 58 -0.09 1.99 10.27
N ILE A 59 0.15 2.65 9.13
CA ILE A 59 -0.91 3.08 8.21
C ILE A 59 -1.52 1.86 7.51
N MET A 60 -0.71 0.93 7.03
CA MET A 60 -1.19 -0.31 6.40
C MET A 60 -2.00 -1.16 7.40
N LEU A 61 -1.55 -1.28 8.65
CA LEU A 61 -2.28 -2.01 9.69
C LEU A 61 -3.61 -1.34 10.00
N ALA A 62 -3.64 -0.02 10.15
CA ALA A 62 -4.88 0.73 10.37
C ALA A 62 -5.85 0.57 9.18
N GLU A 63 -5.33 0.58 7.95
CA GLU A 63 -6.10 0.29 6.73
C GLU A 63 -6.68 -1.13 6.75
N LEU A 64 -5.90 -2.13 7.15
CA LEU A 64 -6.34 -3.53 7.24
C LEU A 64 -7.43 -3.71 8.31
N ILE A 65 -7.22 -3.16 9.51
CA ILE A 65 -8.16 -3.27 10.62
C ILE A 65 -9.49 -2.60 10.26
N THR A 66 -9.45 -1.37 9.74
CA THR A 66 -10.66 -0.66 9.33
C THR A 66 -11.36 -1.37 8.16
N GLY A 67 -10.60 -1.94 7.22
CA GLY A 67 -11.14 -2.75 6.13
C GLY A 67 -11.86 -4.01 6.64
N MET A 68 -11.27 -4.71 7.61
CA MET A 68 -11.89 -5.89 8.24
C MET A 68 -13.17 -5.51 8.99
N MET A 69 -13.17 -4.40 9.74
CA MET A 69 -14.36 -3.91 10.45
C MET A 69 -15.51 -3.63 9.48
N LEU A 70 -15.24 -2.97 8.34
CA LEU A 70 -16.24 -2.71 7.30
C LEU A 70 -16.71 -3.99 6.60
N PHE A 71 -15.81 -4.94 6.37
CA PHE A 71 -16.12 -6.21 5.71
C PHE A 71 -16.99 -7.13 6.59
N LEU A 72 -16.75 -7.17 7.90
CA LEU A 72 -17.48 -8.00 8.86
C LEU A 72 -18.83 -7.39 9.28
N ASP A 73 -19.01 -6.09 9.06
CA ASP A 73 -20.28 -5.42 9.30
C ASP A 73 -21.35 -5.91 8.32
N LYS A 74 -22.30 -6.72 8.84
CA LYS A 74 -23.40 -7.29 8.08
C LYS A 74 -24.29 -6.23 7.40
N SER A 75 -24.26 -5.00 7.90
CA SER A 75 -25.01 -3.88 7.32
C SER A 75 -24.30 -3.22 6.14
N SER A 76 -23.01 -3.52 5.95
CA SER A 76 -22.10 -2.90 4.98
C SER A 76 -21.76 -3.80 3.78
N LYS A 77 -22.70 -4.65 3.34
CA LYS A 77 -22.52 -5.58 2.20
C LYS A 77 -22.60 -4.90 0.81
N SER A 78 -21.90 -3.79 0.66
CA SER A 78 -21.76 -3.10 -0.63
C SER A 78 -20.74 -3.84 -1.50
N PRO A 79 -21.03 -4.13 -2.79
CA PRO A 79 -20.05 -4.68 -3.72
C PRO A 79 -18.75 -3.85 -3.78
N PHE A 80 -18.85 -2.51 -3.64
CA PHE A 80 -17.68 -1.63 -3.60
C PHE A 80 -16.73 -1.95 -2.44
N LEU A 81 -17.27 -2.19 -1.24
CA LEU A 81 -16.48 -2.50 -0.05
C LEU A 81 -15.87 -3.91 -0.14
N ILE A 82 -16.61 -4.88 -0.67
CA ILE A 82 -16.11 -6.25 -0.87
C ILE A 82 -14.95 -6.25 -1.86
N VAL A 83 -15.12 -5.64 -3.04
CA VAL A 83 -14.06 -5.56 -4.07
C VAL A 83 -12.85 -4.79 -3.54
N SER A 84 -13.07 -3.65 -2.86
CA SER A 84 -11.97 -2.90 -2.24
C SER A 84 -11.19 -3.73 -1.23
N PHE A 85 -11.87 -4.53 -0.40
CA PHE A 85 -11.23 -5.38 0.59
C PHE A 85 -10.44 -6.53 -0.05
N VAL A 86 -10.97 -7.16 -1.11
CA VAL A 86 -10.24 -8.20 -1.86
C VAL A 86 -8.95 -7.63 -2.45
N ILE A 87 -9.01 -6.42 -3.02
CA ILE A 87 -7.82 -5.76 -3.55
C ILE A 87 -6.82 -5.45 -2.41
N LEU A 88 -7.28 -5.04 -1.23
CA LEU A 88 -6.42 -4.82 -0.06
C LEU A 88 -5.65 -6.09 0.32
N VAL A 89 -6.34 -7.23 0.40
CA VAL A 89 -5.71 -8.52 0.70
C VAL A 89 -4.66 -8.87 -0.36
N LEU A 90 -4.97 -8.66 -1.65
CA LEU A 90 -4.00 -8.89 -2.72
C LEU A 90 -2.75 -8.00 -2.59
N ILE A 91 -2.90 -6.72 -2.28
CA ILE A 91 -1.79 -5.80 -2.03
C ILE A 91 -0.90 -6.29 -0.88
N TRP A 92 -1.52 -6.74 0.22
CA TRP A 92 -0.81 -7.28 1.38
C TRP A 92 -0.02 -8.55 1.03
N LEU A 93 -0.62 -9.48 0.27
CA LEU A 93 0.06 -10.70 -0.17
C LEU A 93 1.27 -10.40 -1.05
N ILE A 94 1.10 -9.53 -2.06
CA ILE A 94 2.19 -9.11 -2.94
C ILE A 94 3.31 -8.46 -2.11
N THR A 95 2.95 -7.56 -1.20
CA THR A 95 3.92 -6.84 -0.35
C THR A 95 4.69 -7.79 0.57
N GLY A 96 3.99 -8.65 1.30
CA GLY A 96 4.61 -9.57 2.25
C GLY A 96 5.51 -10.59 1.59
N VAL A 97 5.10 -11.15 0.44
CA VAL A 97 5.82 -12.24 -0.24
C VAL A 97 6.95 -11.69 -1.11
N PHE A 98 6.63 -10.79 -2.05
CA PHE A 98 7.60 -10.36 -3.06
C PHE A 98 8.55 -9.29 -2.50
N PHE A 99 8.01 -8.23 -1.91
CA PHE A 99 8.82 -7.07 -1.53
C PHE A 99 9.72 -7.36 -0.33
N SER A 100 9.27 -8.14 0.65
CA SER A 100 10.14 -8.56 1.76
C SER A 100 11.36 -9.33 1.25
N LYS A 101 11.17 -10.24 0.30
CA LYS A 101 12.27 -11.02 -0.30
C LYS A 101 13.24 -10.13 -1.08
N ALA A 102 12.72 -9.29 -1.98
CA ALA A 102 13.55 -8.38 -2.79
C ALA A 102 14.36 -7.41 -1.91
N HIS A 103 13.76 -6.85 -0.86
CA HIS A 103 14.48 -5.97 0.06
C HIS A 103 15.57 -6.71 0.85
N ASN A 104 15.34 -7.95 1.26
CA ASN A 104 16.35 -8.78 1.92
C ASN A 104 17.52 -9.15 0.98
N GLU A 105 17.26 -9.42 -0.30
CA GLU A 105 18.33 -9.66 -1.27
C GLU A 105 19.21 -8.41 -1.42
N LEU A 106 18.60 -7.23 -1.50
CA LEU A 106 19.30 -5.94 -1.59
C LEU A 106 20.07 -5.54 -0.31
N MET A 107 19.87 -6.24 0.82
CA MET A 107 20.71 -6.08 2.01
C MET A 107 22.11 -6.67 1.82
N THR A 108 22.33 -7.47 0.78
CA THR A 108 23.66 -8.01 0.44
C THR A 108 24.47 -7.09 -0.48
N GLY A 109 23.86 -6.01 -0.98
CA GLY A 109 24.48 -5.06 -1.91
C GLY A 109 23.56 -4.71 -3.08
N TYR A 110 24.01 -3.77 -3.92
CA TYR A 110 23.27 -3.36 -5.11
C TYR A 110 23.16 -4.51 -6.12
N GLN A 111 21.93 -4.79 -6.56
CA GLN A 111 21.64 -5.74 -7.62
C GLN A 111 20.64 -5.11 -8.59
N GLU A 112 21.12 -4.71 -9.77
CA GLU A 112 20.33 -3.99 -10.77
C GLU A 112 19.02 -4.70 -11.15
N LEU A 113 19.09 -6.02 -11.36
CA LEU A 113 17.92 -6.84 -11.68
C LEU A 113 16.85 -6.74 -10.59
N VAL A 114 17.24 -6.80 -9.32
CA VAL A 114 16.30 -6.77 -8.18
C VAL A 114 15.68 -5.38 -8.03
N VAL A 115 16.45 -4.31 -8.24
CA VAL A 115 15.90 -2.94 -8.23
C VAL A 115 14.92 -2.72 -9.38
N ASN A 116 15.25 -3.16 -10.59
CA ASN A 116 14.33 -3.10 -11.74
C ASN A 116 13.03 -3.87 -11.46
N GLN A 117 13.14 -5.05 -10.85
CA GLN A 117 11.97 -5.83 -10.44
C GLN A 117 11.14 -5.12 -9.37
N LEU A 118 11.74 -4.42 -8.39
CA LEU A 118 11.00 -3.60 -7.43
C LEU A 118 10.17 -2.53 -8.13
N VAL A 119 10.75 -1.80 -9.08
CA VAL A 119 10.06 -0.74 -9.84
C VAL A 119 8.90 -1.31 -10.65
N VAL A 120 9.12 -2.42 -11.37
CA VAL A 120 8.10 -3.06 -12.22
C VAL A 120 6.97 -3.62 -11.36
N MET A 121 7.28 -4.39 -10.32
CA MET A 121 6.26 -5.00 -9.47
C MET A 121 5.49 -3.97 -8.65
N ASN A 122 6.09 -2.81 -8.37
CA ASN A 122 5.42 -1.77 -7.61
C ASN A 122 4.34 -1.03 -8.41
N TRP A 123 4.39 -1.07 -9.75
CA TRP A 123 3.30 -0.55 -10.59
C TRP A 123 1.99 -1.29 -10.31
N ILE A 124 2.05 -2.62 -10.09
CA ILE A 124 0.86 -3.40 -9.72
C ILE A 124 0.24 -2.80 -8.45
N ARG A 125 1.03 -2.61 -7.39
CA ARG A 125 0.54 -2.02 -6.13
C ARG A 125 0.02 -0.59 -6.32
N THR A 126 0.71 0.21 -7.12
CA THR A 126 0.33 1.60 -7.42
C THR A 126 -1.04 1.67 -8.08
N LEU A 127 -1.29 0.81 -9.08
CA LEU A 127 -2.58 0.71 -9.76
C LEU A 127 -3.67 0.18 -8.81
N LEU A 128 -3.37 -0.85 -8.00
CA LEU A 128 -4.32 -1.42 -7.06
C LEU A 128 -4.74 -0.42 -5.96
N TRP A 129 -3.81 0.31 -5.34
CA TRP A 129 -4.16 1.36 -4.37
C TRP A 129 -4.95 2.50 -5.02
N THR A 130 -4.55 2.93 -6.23
CA THR A 130 -5.28 3.98 -6.97
C THR A 130 -6.72 3.56 -7.28
N LEU A 131 -6.92 2.33 -7.79
CA LEU A 131 -8.26 1.79 -8.05
C LEU A 131 -9.08 1.72 -6.76
N ARG A 132 -8.49 1.27 -5.65
CA ARG A 132 -9.18 1.23 -4.35
C ARG A 132 -9.60 2.62 -3.88
N LEU A 133 -8.74 3.63 -4.02
CA LEU A 133 -9.08 5.00 -3.65
C LEU A 133 -10.28 5.50 -4.46
N LEU A 134 -10.31 5.24 -5.77
CA LEU A 134 -11.44 5.61 -6.63
C LEU A 134 -12.74 4.89 -6.23
N LEU A 135 -12.68 3.58 -5.98
CA LEU A 135 -13.83 2.79 -5.54
C LEU A 135 -14.40 3.28 -4.21
N LEU A 136 -13.54 3.53 -3.22
CA LEU A 136 -13.95 4.02 -1.91
C LEU A 136 -14.50 5.43 -1.97
N THR A 137 -13.86 6.32 -2.76
CA THR A 137 -14.36 7.70 -2.95
C THR A 137 -15.74 7.70 -3.60
N CYS A 138 -15.94 6.88 -4.65
CA CYS A 138 -17.24 6.72 -5.30
C CYS A 138 -18.29 6.19 -4.32
N PHE A 139 -17.96 5.15 -3.55
CA PHE A 139 -18.88 4.60 -2.55
C PHE A 139 -19.25 5.63 -1.48
N VAL A 140 -18.27 6.36 -0.94
CA VAL A 140 -18.47 7.43 0.05
C VAL A 140 -19.36 8.54 -0.51
N TYR A 141 -19.11 8.99 -1.73
CA TYR A 141 -19.94 9.99 -2.40
C TYR A 141 -21.39 9.53 -2.53
N LEU A 142 -21.62 8.31 -3.03
CA LEU A 142 -22.96 7.73 -3.18
C LEU A 142 -23.67 7.49 -1.84
N HIS A 143 -22.91 7.17 -0.79
CA HIS A 143 -23.42 6.91 0.55
C HIS A 143 -23.91 8.19 1.25
N PHE A 144 -23.19 9.31 1.10
CA PHE A 144 -23.58 10.60 1.69
C PHE A 144 -24.54 11.42 0.83
N SER A 145 -24.70 11.08 -0.45
CA SER A 145 -25.66 11.73 -1.35
C SER A 145 -27.07 11.11 -1.27
N ARG A 146 -27.28 10.11 -0.42
CA ARG A 146 -28.58 9.46 -0.14
C ARG A 146 -29.08 9.88 1.23
#